data_AF-A0A095XID1-F1
#
_entry.id   AF-A0A095XID1-F1
#
_cell.length_a   1.000
_cell.length_b   1.000
_cell.length_c   1.000
_cell.angle_alpha   90.00
_cell.angle_beta   90.00
_cell.angle_gamma   90.00
#
_symmetry.space_group_name_H-M   'P 1'
#
loop_
_entity.id
_entity.type
_entity.pdbx_description
1 polymer ?
#
loop_
_entity_poly.entity_id
_entity_poly.type
_entity_poly.pdbx_seq_one_letter_code
_entity_poly.pdbx_strand_id
1 'polypeptide(L)'
;MTETGDMPPTASPTKRKAWLYRETDAPTLGDFFAGGEPRQRFLDFWRPDALSNAGEILMFFAFKLLPAKAVSEIGGALGRFAVPRWHKKALSRVRNNLRVIRPNASEAEIDRWAEEFADSQGRQRAEYSVLQRLAAGRNIRFVGTKDLVAQCSGRPVIFIGFHTGNLEILWQCLINMGLTVTTNYDPPKRRSHQWITDRIRRRGGLGLLPPGRSYVRPALRILQSGGNLLIYCDEGFGGIMRAPFFGRRPHLQSNYALVSRMARKTGALIQPVYLTRDGGTRFTFHALPPVDLPPEDSPGSRLVEDIVLLNSVVEPIIAAHPGQWFFLDNRIVPL
;
A
#
# COMPACT_ATOMS: atom_id res chain seq x y z
N MET A 1 -2.59 47.18 -29.28
CA MET A 1 -1.78 46.08 -29.83
C MET A 1 -1.37 45.20 -28.67
N THR A 2 -2.11 44.11 -28.49
CA THR A 2 -1.94 43.12 -27.42
C THR A 2 -1.08 41.98 -27.97
N GLU A 3 0.13 41.82 -27.44
CA GLU A 3 0.99 40.67 -27.76
C GLU A 3 0.48 39.41 -27.07
N THR A 4 0.01 38.48 -27.90
CA THR A 4 -0.26 37.09 -27.55
C THR A 4 1.07 36.34 -27.48
N GLY A 5 1.55 36.10 -26.26
CA GLY A 5 2.70 35.22 -26.02
C GLY A 5 2.26 33.75 -26.11
N ASP A 6 2.72 33.07 -27.16
CA ASP A 6 2.57 31.63 -27.37
C ASP A 6 3.12 30.82 -26.18
N MET A 7 2.24 30.03 -25.56
CA MET A 7 2.63 29.01 -24.59
C MET A 7 3.20 27.80 -25.33
N PRO A 8 4.37 27.27 -24.94
CA PRO A 8 4.95 26.11 -25.61
C PRO A 8 4.03 24.88 -25.46
N PRO A 9 3.95 24.01 -26.48
CA PRO A 9 3.04 22.87 -26.49
C PRO A 9 3.34 21.94 -25.30
N THR A 10 2.30 21.67 -24.51
CA THR A 10 2.33 20.73 -23.38
C THR A 10 2.89 19.40 -23.85
N ALA A 11 4.04 19.00 -23.30
CA ALA A 11 4.61 17.68 -23.52
C ALA A 11 3.54 16.62 -23.23
N SER A 12 3.23 15.79 -24.23
CA SER A 12 2.24 14.72 -24.08
C SER A 12 2.62 13.83 -22.89
N PRO A 13 1.70 13.53 -21.96
CA PRO A 13 2.01 12.73 -20.79
C PRO A 13 2.55 11.38 -21.24
N THR A 14 3.79 11.08 -20.86
CA THR A 14 4.49 9.86 -21.27
C THR A 14 3.69 8.66 -20.78
N LYS A 15 3.02 7.95 -21.70
CA LYS A 15 2.23 6.76 -21.37
C LYS A 15 3.17 5.73 -20.72
N ARG A 16 2.90 5.37 -19.45
CA ARG A 16 3.65 4.34 -18.70
C ARG A 16 3.80 3.07 -19.54
N LYS A 17 5.05 2.61 -19.75
CA LYS A 17 5.30 1.24 -20.22
C LYS A 17 4.87 0.29 -19.12
N ALA A 18 3.94 -0.60 -19.44
CA ALA A 18 3.38 -1.55 -18.49
C ALA A 18 4.49 -2.40 -17.86
N TRP A 19 4.57 -2.43 -16.53
CA TRP A 19 5.45 -3.38 -15.85
C TRP A 19 4.81 -4.76 -15.92
N LEU A 20 5.54 -5.71 -16.49
CA LEU A 20 5.20 -7.13 -16.53
C LEU A 20 6.08 -7.83 -15.50
N TYR A 21 5.46 -8.47 -14.52
CA TYR A 21 6.16 -9.33 -13.60
C TYR A 21 6.44 -10.67 -14.27
N ARG A 22 7.65 -11.19 -14.07
CA ARG A 22 8.00 -12.58 -14.34
C ARG A 22 8.57 -13.13 -13.04
N GLU A 23 7.94 -14.17 -12.51
CA GLU A 23 8.52 -14.91 -11.39
C GLU A 23 9.76 -15.63 -11.89
N THR A 24 10.86 -15.55 -11.15
CA THR A 24 12.09 -16.23 -11.54
C THR A 24 11.94 -17.71 -11.18
N ASP A 25 11.94 -18.61 -12.18
CA ASP A 25 11.85 -20.05 -11.93
C ASP A 25 12.98 -20.52 -11.02
N ALA A 26 12.61 -21.05 -9.86
CA ALA A 26 13.54 -21.54 -8.87
C ALA A 26 14.25 -22.80 -9.40
N PRO A 27 15.59 -22.84 -9.42
CA PRO A 27 16.34 -24.04 -9.76
C PRO A 27 16.05 -25.14 -8.74
N THR A 28 15.88 -26.34 -9.26
CA THR A 28 15.52 -27.57 -8.55
C THR A 28 16.74 -28.18 -7.86
N LEU A 29 16.51 -29.13 -6.94
CA LEU A 29 17.60 -29.94 -6.40
C LEU A 29 18.34 -30.72 -7.49
N GLY A 30 17.65 -31.08 -8.58
CA GLY A 30 18.26 -31.70 -9.75
C GLY A 30 19.36 -30.83 -10.37
N ASP A 31 19.15 -29.51 -10.42
CA ASP A 31 20.14 -28.56 -10.95
C ASP A 31 21.41 -28.50 -10.09
N PHE A 32 21.29 -28.70 -8.77
CA PHE A 32 22.45 -28.82 -7.88
C PHE A 32 23.28 -30.07 -8.18
N PHE A 33 22.61 -31.21 -8.41
CA PHE A 33 23.28 -32.48 -8.70
C PHE A 33 23.81 -32.58 -10.14
N ALA A 34 23.20 -31.87 -11.10
CA ALA A 34 23.60 -31.87 -12.51
C ALA A 34 25.01 -31.28 -12.78
N GLY A 35 25.59 -30.53 -11.84
CA GLY A 35 26.93 -29.92 -11.99
C GLY A 35 26.94 -28.73 -12.96
N GLY A 36 28.13 -28.20 -13.26
CA GLY A 36 28.32 -27.14 -14.27
C GLY A 36 27.47 -25.88 -14.08
N GLU A 37 26.96 -25.34 -15.19
CA GLU A 37 26.11 -24.15 -15.24
C GLU A 37 24.80 -24.30 -14.44
N PRO A 38 24.06 -25.44 -14.47
CA PRO A 38 22.89 -25.66 -13.59
C PRO A 38 23.21 -25.54 -12.09
N ARG A 39 24.33 -26.12 -11.63
CA ARG A 39 24.74 -26.00 -10.22
C ARG A 39 25.10 -24.56 -9.86
N GLN A 40 25.79 -23.86 -10.77
CA GLN A 40 26.13 -22.46 -10.56
C GLN A 40 24.87 -21.59 -10.47
N ARG A 41 23.89 -21.79 -11.37
CA ARG A 41 22.56 -21.14 -11.28
C ARG A 41 21.84 -21.47 -9.98
N PHE A 42 21.89 -22.72 -9.51
CA PHE A 42 21.34 -23.11 -8.22
C PHE A 42 22.00 -22.34 -7.07
N LEU A 43 23.33 -22.32 -7.03
CA LEU A 43 24.09 -21.62 -6.00
C LEU A 43 23.85 -20.11 -6.05
N ASP A 44 23.86 -19.50 -7.23
CA ASP A 44 23.61 -18.06 -7.41
C ASP A 44 22.16 -17.69 -7.10
N PHE A 45 21.22 -18.60 -7.27
CA PHE A 45 19.85 -18.38 -6.85
C PHE A 45 19.70 -18.52 -5.33
N TRP A 46 20.27 -19.56 -4.70
CA TRP A 46 20.00 -19.87 -3.30
C TRP A 46 20.99 -19.26 -2.30
N ARG A 47 22.25 -19.00 -2.67
CA ARG A 47 23.27 -18.42 -1.76
C ARG A 47 23.04 -16.94 -1.45
N PRO A 48 22.76 -16.04 -2.42
CA PRO A 48 22.51 -14.65 -2.10
C PRO A 48 21.31 -14.54 -1.17
N ASP A 49 21.51 -13.82 -0.08
CA ASP A 49 20.52 -13.62 0.98
C ASP A 49 20.08 -14.89 1.74
N ALA A 50 20.76 -16.04 1.63
CA ALA A 50 20.34 -17.28 2.31
C ALA A 50 20.20 -17.09 3.83
N LEU A 51 21.23 -16.54 4.47
CA LEU A 51 21.27 -16.31 5.92
C LEU A 51 20.27 -15.24 6.35
N SER A 52 20.11 -14.17 5.57
CA SER A 52 19.16 -13.10 5.88
C SER A 52 17.71 -13.57 5.70
N ASN A 53 17.42 -14.37 4.68
CA ASN A 53 16.12 -15.01 4.48
C ASN A 53 15.81 -16.03 5.60
N ALA A 54 16.78 -16.89 5.95
CA ALA A 54 16.61 -17.84 7.04
C ALA A 54 16.38 -17.13 8.39
N GLY A 55 17.13 -16.05 8.66
CA GLY A 55 16.95 -15.21 9.84
C GLY A 55 15.57 -14.55 9.90
N GLU A 56 15.08 -14.00 8.78
CA GLU A 56 13.73 -13.40 8.70
C GLU A 56 12.63 -14.44 8.97
N ILE A 57 12.76 -15.64 8.38
CA ILE A 57 11.82 -16.75 8.60
C ILE A 57 11.87 -17.24 10.05
N LEU A 58 13.07 -17.44 10.61
CA LEU A 58 13.24 -17.86 12.01
C LEU A 58 12.62 -16.85 12.97
N MET A 59 12.90 -15.55 12.76
CA MET A 59 12.32 -14.48 13.56
C MET A 59 10.79 -14.45 13.45
N PHE A 60 10.25 -14.63 12.24
CA PHE A 60 8.81 -14.71 12.01
C PHE A 60 8.15 -15.83 12.81
N PHE A 61 8.77 -17.01 12.89
CA PHE A 61 8.26 -18.12 13.69
C PHE A 61 8.50 -17.92 15.19
N ALA A 62 9.65 -17.38 15.61
CA ALA A 62 9.94 -17.08 17.00
C ALA A 62 8.93 -16.07 17.59
N PHE A 63 8.61 -15.01 16.84
CA PHE A 63 7.64 -13.99 17.28
C PHE A 63 6.21 -14.53 17.41
N LYS A 64 5.86 -15.64 16.74
CA LYS A 64 4.56 -16.29 16.96
C LYS A 64 4.37 -16.81 18.37
N LEU A 65 5.46 -17.15 19.06
CA LEU A 65 5.44 -17.67 20.43
C LEU A 65 5.16 -16.57 21.48
N LEU A 66 5.34 -15.30 21.11
CA LEU A 66 5.17 -14.15 22.00
C LEU A 66 3.75 -13.58 21.92
N PRO A 67 3.26 -12.88 22.96
CA PRO A 67 2.03 -12.08 22.89
C PRO A 67 2.10 -10.99 21.81
N ALA A 68 0.99 -10.73 21.12
CA ALA A 68 0.97 -9.77 20.02
C ALA A 68 1.42 -8.35 20.43
N LYS A 69 1.08 -7.92 21.66
CA LYS A 69 1.55 -6.66 22.25
C LYS A 69 3.07 -6.62 22.37
N ALA A 70 3.69 -7.69 22.89
CA ALA A 70 5.14 -7.76 23.03
C ALA A 70 5.84 -7.70 21.66
N VAL A 71 5.33 -8.43 20.67
CA VAL A 71 5.88 -8.39 19.29
C VAL A 71 5.80 -6.98 18.70
N SER A 72 4.66 -6.31 18.86
CA SER A 72 4.50 -4.92 18.41
C SER A 72 5.49 -3.97 19.11
N GLU A 73 5.60 -4.04 20.44
CA GLU A 73 6.54 -3.17 21.17
C GLU A 73 8.01 -3.43 20.81
N ILE A 74 8.40 -4.69 20.65
CA ILE A 74 9.74 -5.06 20.16
C ILE A 74 9.97 -4.48 18.77
N GLY A 75 9.01 -4.65 17.86
CA GLY A 75 9.07 -4.09 16.51
C GLY A 75 9.26 -2.58 16.52
N GLY A 76 8.46 -1.86 17.31
CA GLY A 76 8.57 -0.40 17.46
C GLY A 76 9.92 0.02 18.03
N ALA A 77 10.40 -0.63 19.09
CA ALA A 77 11.72 -0.36 19.67
C ALA A 77 12.86 -0.59 18.67
N LEU A 78 12.82 -1.70 17.92
CA LEU A 78 13.77 -1.98 16.85
C LEU A 78 13.72 -0.93 15.74
N GLY A 79 12.52 -0.49 15.35
CA GLY A 79 12.33 0.57 14.36
C GLY A 79 12.99 1.88 14.79
N ARG A 80 12.66 2.37 15.99
CA ARG A 80 13.25 3.59 16.59
C ARG A 80 14.77 3.49 16.75
N PHE A 81 15.30 2.29 17.00
CA PHE A 81 16.75 2.07 17.11
C PHE A 81 17.46 2.01 15.75
N ALA A 82 16.97 1.17 14.84
CA ALA A 82 17.64 0.78 13.59
C ALA A 82 17.53 1.84 12.49
N VAL A 83 16.35 2.47 12.34
CA VAL A 83 16.09 3.42 11.24
C VAL A 83 17.04 4.63 11.30
N PRO A 84 17.24 5.32 12.44
CA PRO A 84 18.18 6.44 12.52
C PRO A 84 19.65 6.04 12.34
N ARG A 85 20.01 4.79 12.65
CA ARG A 85 21.40 4.30 12.60
C ARG A 85 21.82 3.84 11.21
N TRP A 86 20.97 3.02 10.58
CA TRP A 86 21.31 2.33 9.33
C TRP A 86 20.51 2.83 8.12
N HIS A 87 19.42 3.56 8.32
CA HIS A 87 18.56 4.07 7.24
C HIS A 87 18.52 5.61 7.16
N LYS A 88 19.65 6.27 7.46
CA LYS A 88 19.79 7.74 7.48
C LYS A 88 19.25 8.45 6.23
N LYS A 89 19.50 7.89 5.03
CA LYS A 89 19.01 8.44 3.76
C LYS A 89 17.47 8.40 3.68
N ALA A 90 16.84 7.33 4.14
CA ALA A 90 15.38 7.24 4.16
C ALA A 90 14.79 8.25 5.16
N LEU A 91 15.38 8.35 6.35
CA LEU A 91 14.93 9.31 7.37
C LEU A 91 15.11 10.78 6.93
N SER A 92 16.16 11.09 6.17
CA SER A 92 16.31 12.41 5.54
C SER A 92 15.20 12.70 4.52
N ARG A 93 14.81 11.73 3.69
CA ARG A 93 13.68 11.88 2.77
C ARG A 93 12.37 12.08 3.52
N VAL A 94 12.14 11.33 4.60
CA VAL A 94 10.98 11.47 5.49
C VAL A 94 10.86 12.91 5.99
N ARG A 95 11.92 13.48 6.57
CA ARG A 95 11.91 14.87 7.05
C ARG A 95 11.61 15.87 5.94
N ASN A 96 12.24 15.71 4.78
CA ASN A 96 12.00 16.61 3.65
C ASN A 96 10.54 16.54 3.16
N ASN A 97 9.99 15.34 3.05
CA ASN A 97 8.59 15.16 2.66
C ASN A 97 7.63 15.71 3.73
N LEU A 98 7.92 15.54 5.01
CA LEU A 98 7.12 16.12 6.09
C LEU A 98 7.06 17.65 6.01
N ARG A 99 8.16 18.33 5.63
CA ARG A 99 8.14 19.78 5.39
C ARG A 99 7.28 20.19 4.20
N VAL A 100 7.15 19.33 3.18
CA VAL A 100 6.22 19.56 2.07
C VAL A 100 4.78 19.34 2.49
N ILE A 101 4.50 18.27 3.24
CA ILE A 101 3.15 17.89 3.68
C ILE A 101 2.62 18.85 4.77
N ARG A 102 3.52 19.35 5.64
CA ARG A 102 3.23 20.21 6.79
C ARG A 102 4.17 21.42 6.79
N PRO A 103 4.02 22.37 5.85
CA PRO A 103 4.94 23.51 5.70
C PRO A 103 4.99 24.43 6.92
N ASN A 104 3.93 24.46 7.72
CA ASN A 104 3.84 25.29 8.93
C ASN A 104 4.23 24.54 10.22
N ALA A 105 4.72 23.29 10.12
CA ALA A 105 5.14 22.54 11.30
C ALA A 105 6.53 22.97 11.77
N SER A 106 6.70 22.99 13.09
CA SER A 106 8.00 23.16 13.74
C SER A 106 8.92 21.96 13.50
N GLU A 107 10.24 22.16 13.60
CA GLU A 107 11.21 21.05 13.48
C GLU A 107 10.98 19.96 14.54
N ALA A 108 10.51 20.33 15.74
CA ALA A 108 10.14 19.36 16.78
C ALA A 108 8.97 18.45 16.36
N GLU A 109 7.96 19.00 15.66
CA GLU A 109 6.86 18.20 15.11
C GLU A 109 7.33 17.30 13.97
N ILE A 110 8.19 17.81 13.10
CA ILE A 110 8.81 17.03 12.01
C ILE A 110 9.59 15.84 12.57
N ASP A 111 10.42 16.06 13.59
CA ASP A 111 11.18 15.00 14.24
C ASP A 111 10.27 13.98 14.94
N ARG A 112 9.23 14.45 15.63
CA ARG A 112 8.23 13.57 16.26
C ARG A 112 7.57 12.64 15.22
N TRP A 113 7.14 13.16 14.07
CA TRP A 113 6.56 12.31 13.02
C TRP A 113 7.59 11.42 12.34
N ALA A 114 8.85 11.84 12.23
CA ALA A 114 9.92 11.01 11.69
C ALA A 114 10.25 9.82 12.63
N GLU A 115 10.18 10.03 13.94
CA GLU A 115 10.27 8.97 14.95
C GLU A 115 9.04 8.04 14.92
N GLU A 116 7.84 8.60 14.79
CA GLU A 116 6.60 7.83 14.62
C GLU A 116 6.67 6.95 13.36
N PHE A 117 7.24 7.45 12.26
CA PHE A 117 7.49 6.67 11.06
C PHE A 117 8.46 5.51 11.31
N ALA A 118 9.57 5.76 11.99
CA ALA A 118 10.52 4.71 12.34
C ALA A 118 9.86 3.62 13.23
N ASP A 119 9.07 4.03 14.22
CA ASP A 119 8.28 3.13 15.07
C ASP A 119 7.29 2.30 14.25
N SER A 120 6.48 2.95 13.40
CA SER A 120 5.47 2.32 12.57
C SER A 120 6.08 1.28 11.63
N GLN A 121 7.18 1.60 10.95
CA GLN A 121 7.87 0.68 10.04
C GLN A 121 8.41 -0.56 10.77
N GLY A 122 8.93 -0.37 11.99
CA GLY A 122 9.39 -1.47 12.83
C GLY A 122 8.24 -2.37 13.30
N ARG A 123 7.16 -1.76 13.79
CA ARG A 123 5.93 -2.47 14.22
C ARG A 123 5.35 -3.29 13.08
N GLN A 124 5.06 -2.67 11.95
CA GLN A 124 4.43 -3.36 10.80
C GLN A 124 5.24 -4.59 10.37
N ARG A 125 6.58 -4.50 10.34
CA ARG A 125 7.46 -5.65 10.03
C ARG A 125 7.33 -6.79 11.03
N ALA A 126 7.39 -6.50 12.33
CA ALA A 126 7.28 -7.53 13.36
C ALA A 126 5.88 -8.17 13.39
N GLU A 127 4.85 -7.35 13.16
CA GLU A 127 3.44 -7.70 13.32
C GLU A 127 2.93 -8.72 12.30
N TYR A 128 3.60 -8.92 11.15
CA TYR A 128 3.29 -10.02 10.22
C TYR A 128 3.18 -11.37 10.96
N SER A 129 4.04 -11.61 11.95
CA SER A 129 4.08 -12.82 12.77
C SER A 129 2.79 -13.06 13.57
N VAL A 130 2.07 -11.99 13.91
CA VAL A 130 0.97 -12.01 14.87
C VAL A 130 -0.31 -11.36 14.32
N LEU A 131 -0.35 -11.09 13.01
CA LEU A 131 -1.39 -10.31 12.34
C LEU A 131 -2.80 -10.78 12.69
N GLN A 132 -3.05 -12.08 12.57
CA GLN A 132 -4.38 -12.66 12.82
C GLN A 132 -4.84 -12.45 14.28
N ARG A 133 -3.90 -12.46 15.24
CA ARG A 133 -4.22 -12.18 16.65
C ARG A 133 -4.49 -10.69 16.89
N LEU A 134 -3.81 -9.81 16.16
CA LEU A 134 -4.09 -8.37 16.23
C LEU A 134 -5.46 -8.05 15.62
N ALA A 135 -5.76 -8.62 14.46
CA ALA A 135 -7.00 -8.39 13.73
C ALA A 135 -8.24 -9.04 14.37
N ALA A 136 -8.07 -10.15 15.10
CA ALA A 136 -9.15 -10.79 15.87
C ALA A 136 -9.37 -10.14 17.26
N GLY A 137 -8.48 -9.27 17.70
CA GLY A 137 -8.54 -8.68 19.03
C GLY A 137 -9.66 -7.64 19.16
N ARG A 138 -10.12 -7.42 20.39
CA ARG A 138 -11.05 -6.33 20.75
C ARG A 138 -10.42 -4.91 20.71
N ASN A 139 -9.22 -4.81 20.14
CA ASN A 139 -8.44 -3.58 20.14
C ASN A 139 -8.65 -2.72 18.88
N ILE A 140 -9.65 -3.08 18.06
CA ILE A 140 -9.99 -2.35 16.85
C ILE A 140 -11.34 -1.67 17.05
N ARG A 141 -11.32 -0.35 17.04
CA ARG A 141 -12.53 0.48 16.98
C ARG A 141 -12.94 0.64 15.52
N PHE A 142 -14.25 0.61 15.25
CA PHE A 142 -14.80 0.81 13.91
C PHE A 142 -15.58 2.13 13.87
N VAL A 143 -15.31 2.94 12.84
CA VAL A 143 -15.92 4.25 12.61
C VAL A 143 -16.49 4.30 11.19
N GLY A 144 -17.74 4.72 11.04
CA GLY A 144 -18.40 4.86 9.73
C GLY A 144 -18.76 3.54 9.04
N THR A 145 -18.69 2.40 9.74
CA THR A 145 -18.89 1.07 9.13
C THR A 145 -20.33 0.58 9.11
N LYS A 146 -21.29 1.36 9.63
CA LYS A 146 -22.68 0.94 9.85
C LYS A 146 -23.33 0.34 8.60
N ASP A 147 -23.15 0.99 7.46
CA ASP A 147 -23.80 0.61 6.20
C ASP A 147 -22.83 -0.09 5.22
N LEU A 148 -21.59 -0.34 5.63
CA LEU A 148 -20.50 -0.80 4.75
C LEU A 148 -20.82 -2.14 4.08
N VAL A 149 -21.31 -3.11 4.85
CA VAL A 149 -21.63 -4.46 4.33
C VAL A 149 -22.85 -4.41 3.41
N ALA A 150 -23.85 -3.59 3.75
CA ALA A 150 -25.05 -3.41 2.94
C ALA A 150 -24.72 -2.77 1.58
N GLN A 151 -23.84 -1.76 1.56
CA GLN A 151 -23.35 -1.12 0.34
C GLN A 151 -22.67 -2.11 -0.62
N CYS A 152 -22.02 -3.16 -0.09
CA CYS A 152 -21.39 -4.20 -0.89
C CYS A 152 -22.38 -5.19 -1.52
N SER A 153 -23.65 -5.17 -1.14
CA SER A 153 -24.67 -6.11 -1.64
C SER A 153 -25.45 -5.57 -2.85
N GLY A 154 -25.37 -4.26 -3.15
CA GLY A 154 -26.18 -3.60 -4.17
C GLY A 154 -25.48 -3.24 -5.48
N ARG A 155 -24.13 -3.22 -5.50
CA ARG A 155 -23.29 -2.92 -6.67
C ARG A 155 -21.85 -3.35 -6.37
N PRO A 156 -20.99 -3.56 -7.38
CA PRO A 156 -19.57 -3.82 -7.12
C PRO A 156 -18.93 -2.66 -6.35
N VAL A 157 -17.93 -2.97 -5.52
CA VAL A 157 -17.25 -1.97 -4.68
C VAL A 157 -15.75 -2.00 -4.94
N ILE A 158 -15.17 -0.81 -5.09
CA ILE A 158 -13.73 -0.59 -5.03
C ILE A 158 -13.42 0.11 -3.71
N PHE A 159 -12.91 -0.65 -2.74
CA PHE A 159 -12.31 -0.08 -1.55
C PHE A 159 -11.01 0.62 -1.94
N ILE A 160 -10.93 1.94 -1.68
CA ILE A 160 -9.65 2.65 -1.76
C ILE A 160 -9.01 2.67 -0.38
N GLY A 161 -7.95 1.86 -0.24
CA GLY A 161 -7.22 1.70 1.02
C GLY A 161 -6.04 2.68 1.12
N PHE A 162 -5.68 3.07 2.35
CA PHE A 162 -4.47 3.85 2.60
C PHE A 162 -3.47 3.04 3.43
N HIS A 163 -2.17 3.15 3.14
CA HIS A 163 -1.08 2.51 3.84
C HIS A 163 -0.73 3.21 5.16
N THR A 164 -1.74 3.51 5.97
CA THR A 164 -1.61 4.08 7.31
C THR A 164 -1.79 3.01 8.38
N GLY A 165 -1.13 3.18 9.52
CA GLY A 165 -1.25 2.28 10.67
C GLY A 165 -0.63 0.91 10.40
N ASN A 166 -1.44 -0.05 9.96
CA ASN A 166 -0.99 -1.36 9.49
C ASN A 166 -1.91 -1.82 8.36
N LEU A 167 -1.39 -1.79 7.12
CA LEU A 167 -2.15 -2.13 5.91
C LEU A 167 -2.72 -3.55 5.96
N GLU A 168 -2.02 -4.47 6.64
CA GLU A 168 -2.41 -5.87 6.67
C GLU A 168 -3.60 -6.12 7.61
N ILE A 169 -3.76 -5.27 8.63
CA ILE A 169 -4.94 -5.30 9.51
C ILE A 169 -6.15 -4.71 8.79
N LEU A 170 -5.96 -3.68 7.95
CA LEU A 170 -7.04 -3.01 7.21
C LEU A 170 -7.86 -4.00 6.38
N TRP A 171 -7.21 -4.82 5.55
CA TRP A 171 -7.96 -5.78 4.72
C TRP A 171 -8.54 -6.92 5.55
N GLN A 172 -7.87 -7.32 6.65
CA GLN A 172 -8.39 -8.35 7.53
C GLN A 172 -9.66 -7.88 8.26
N CYS A 173 -9.77 -6.58 8.58
CA CYS A 173 -11.00 -5.99 9.10
C CYS A 173 -12.17 -6.18 8.12
N LEU A 174 -11.97 -5.92 6.83
CA LEU A 174 -13.01 -6.12 5.81
C LEU A 174 -13.46 -7.59 5.74
N ILE A 175 -12.51 -8.52 5.74
CA ILE A 175 -12.81 -9.95 5.74
C ILE A 175 -13.55 -10.38 7.01
N ASN A 176 -13.15 -9.87 8.17
CA ASN A 176 -13.82 -10.15 9.45
C ASN A 176 -15.25 -9.60 9.51
N MET A 177 -15.60 -8.61 8.69
CA MET A 177 -16.98 -8.15 8.49
C MET A 177 -17.81 -9.06 7.58
N GLY A 178 -17.23 -10.16 7.07
CA GLY A 178 -17.88 -11.11 6.16
C GLY A 178 -17.72 -10.77 4.68
N LEU A 179 -16.88 -9.79 4.33
CA LEU A 179 -16.69 -9.39 2.94
C LEU A 179 -15.64 -10.26 2.25
N THR A 180 -15.96 -10.71 1.03
CA THR A 180 -14.94 -11.28 0.13
C THR A 180 -14.23 -10.13 -0.58
N VAL A 181 -12.91 -10.01 -0.36
CA VAL A 181 -12.09 -8.92 -0.90
C VAL A 181 -10.91 -9.48 -1.67
N THR A 182 -10.64 -8.92 -2.85
CA THR A 182 -9.46 -9.24 -3.65
C THR A 182 -8.63 -7.97 -3.87
N THR A 183 -7.30 -8.06 -3.74
CA THR A 183 -6.40 -6.91 -3.92
C THR A 183 -5.34 -7.15 -4.99
N ASN A 184 -4.79 -6.07 -5.56
CA ASN A 184 -3.59 -6.16 -6.38
C ASN A 184 -2.38 -6.51 -5.50
N TYR A 185 -1.56 -7.43 -5.98
CA TYR A 185 -0.39 -7.91 -5.25
C TYR A 185 0.88 -7.59 -6.02
N ASP A 186 1.78 -6.82 -5.40
CA ASP A 186 3.15 -6.65 -5.89
C ASP A 186 4.11 -7.41 -4.95
N PRO A 187 4.72 -8.51 -5.44
CA PRO A 187 5.63 -9.33 -4.66
C PRO A 187 6.81 -8.52 -4.08
N PRO A 188 7.06 -8.62 -2.77
CA PRO A 188 8.28 -8.11 -2.18
C PRO A 188 9.53 -8.67 -2.86
N LYS A 189 10.59 -7.85 -2.99
CA LYS A 189 11.84 -8.28 -3.63
C LYS A 189 12.56 -9.40 -2.88
N ARG A 190 12.43 -9.44 -1.55
CA ARG A 190 13.05 -10.47 -0.70
C ARG A 190 12.13 -11.68 -0.65
N ARG A 191 12.67 -12.85 -1.00
CA ARG A 191 11.92 -14.11 -1.10
C ARG A 191 11.26 -14.53 0.22
N SER A 192 11.98 -14.44 1.33
CA SER A 192 11.41 -14.72 2.66
C SER A 192 10.22 -13.82 2.95
N HIS A 193 10.35 -12.51 2.73
CA HIS A 193 9.26 -11.56 2.89
C HIS A 193 8.09 -11.86 1.95
N GLN A 194 8.34 -12.16 0.67
CA GLN A 194 7.32 -12.56 -0.30
C GLN A 194 6.55 -13.80 0.19
N TRP A 195 7.27 -14.83 0.66
CA TRP A 195 6.66 -16.05 1.21
C TRP A 195 5.82 -15.76 2.47
N ILE A 196 6.32 -14.93 3.39
CA ILE A 196 5.61 -14.52 4.60
C ILE A 196 4.31 -13.79 4.23
N THR A 197 4.40 -12.76 3.38
CA THR A 197 3.27 -11.94 2.94
C THR A 197 2.21 -12.78 2.22
N ASP A 198 2.61 -13.60 1.25
CA ASP A 198 1.68 -14.49 0.52
C ASP A 198 0.99 -15.47 1.48
N ARG A 199 1.76 -16.12 2.37
CA ARG A 199 1.23 -17.04 3.37
C ARG A 199 0.19 -16.39 4.28
N ILE A 200 0.45 -15.19 4.77
CA ILE A 200 -0.44 -14.51 5.71
C ILE A 200 -1.71 -14.04 5.02
N ARG A 201 -1.57 -13.42 3.84
CA ARG A 201 -2.72 -12.90 3.07
C ARG A 201 -3.65 -14.03 2.63
N ARG A 202 -3.10 -15.13 2.09
CA ARG A 202 -3.91 -16.30 1.72
C ARG A 202 -4.57 -16.96 2.92
N ARG A 203 -3.83 -17.16 4.03
CA ARG A 203 -4.40 -17.73 5.25
C ARG A 203 -5.49 -16.84 5.86
N GLY A 204 -5.38 -15.52 5.68
CA GLY A 204 -6.39 -14.55 6.08
C GLY A 204 -7.63 -14.48 5.18
N GLY A 205 -7.66 -15.22 4.07
CA GLY A 205 -8.78 -15.24 3.12
C GLY A 205 -8.73 -14.15 2.05
N LEU A 206 -7.62 -13.39 1.95
CA LEU A 206 -7.49 -12.33 0.96
C LEU A 206 -7.27 -12.90 -0.44
N GLY A 207 -8.12 -12.51 -1.39
CA GLY A 207 -7.88 -12.79 -2.80
C GLY A 207 -6.68 -11.99 -3.32
N LEU A 208 -5.76 -12.64 -4.01
CA LEU A 208 -4.58 -11.98 -4.59
C LEU A 208 -4.66 -12.02 -6.11
N LEU A 209 -4.66 -10.85 -6.73
CA LEU A 209 -4.54 -10.73 -8.18
C LEU A 209 -3.09 -10.92 -8.65
N PRO A 210 -2.89 -11.29 -9.93
CA PRO A 210 -1.56 -11.34 -10.53
C PRO A 210 -0.80 -10.01 -10.43
N PRO A 211 0.53 -9.99 -10.33
CA PRO A 211 1.29 -8.75 -10.22
C PRO A 211 1.34 -7.85 -11.46
N GLY A 212 1.56 -6.56 -11.23
CA GLY A 212 1.73 -5.57 -12.30
C GLY A 212 0.49 -5.40 -13.18
N ARG A 213 0.65 -5.02 -14.45
CA ARG A 213 -0.52 -4.73 -15.31
C ARG A 213 -1.44 -5.94 -15.54
N SER A 214 -0.95 -7.15 -15.29
CA SER A 214 -1.70 -8.38 -15.51
C SER A 214 -2.96 -8.48 -14.63
N TYR A 215 -3.04 -7.76 -13.50
CA TYR A 215 -4.22 -7.77 -12.63
C TYR A 215 -5.45 -7.09 -13.20
N VAL A 216 -5.30 -6.13 -14.11
CA VAL A 216 -6.39 -5.21 -14.49
C VAL A 216 -7.57 -5.96 -15.11
N ARG A 217 -7.30 -6.96 -15.96
CA ARG A 217 -8.35 -7.76 -16.60
C ARG A 217 -9.10 -8.63 -15.58
N PRO A 218 -8.43 -9.45 -14.75
CA PRO A 218 -9.07 -10.16 -13.63
C PRO A 218 -9.86 -9.25 -12.69
N ALA A 219 -9.30 -8.10 -12.30
CA ALA A 219 -9.98 -7.11 -11.46
C ALA A 219 -11.32 -6.66 -12.06
N LEU A 220 -11.32 -6.29 -13.34
CA LEU A 220 -12.55 -5.91 -14.04
C LEU A 220 -13.58 -7.03 -14.05
N ARG A 221 -13.19 -8.30 -14.21
CA ARG A 221 -14.13 -9.42 -14.16
C ARG A 221 -14.79 -9.55 -12.79
N ILE A 222 -14.02 -9.38 -11.70
CA ILE A 222 -14.55 -9.41 -10.33
C ILE A 222 -15.60 -8.31 -10.14
N LEU A 223 -15.31 -7.08 -10.57
CA LEU A 223 -16.28 -5.99 -10.48
C LEU A 223 -17.51 -6.23 -11.37
N GLN A 224 -17.33 -6.75 -12.58
CA GLN A 224 -18.45 -7.09 -13.47
C GLN A 224 -19.35 -8.20 -12.91
N SER A 225 -18.82 -9.07 -12.06
CA SER A 225 -19.61 -10.07 -11.33
C SER A 225 -20.16 -9.55 -10.00
N GLY A 226 -20.12 -8.24 -9.74
CA GLY A 226 -20.62 -7.63 -8.51
C GLY A 226 -19.72 -7.81 -7.27
N GLY A 227 -18.47 -8.22 -7.46
CA GLY A 227 -17.52 -8.45 -6.37
C GLY A 227 -16.81 -7.20 -5.86
N ASN A 228 -15.94 -7.39 -4.85
CA ASN A 228 -15.22 -6.30 -4.21
C ASN A 228 -13.71 -6.34 -4.49
N LEU A 229 -13.14 -5.17 -4.76
CA LEU A 229 -11.70 -4.98 -4.85
C LEU A 229 -11.18 -4.06 -3.74
N LEU A 230 -9.97 -4.32 -3.27
CA LEU A 230 -9.18 -3.37 -2.48
C LEU A 230 -7.99 -2.90 -3.31
N ILE A 231 -7.92 -1.60 -3.56
CA ILE A 231 -6.80 -0.96 -4.25
C ILE A 231 -6.26 0.14 -3.35
N TYR A 232 -4.96 0.12 -3.08
CA TYR A 232 -4.35 1.19 -2.32
C TYR A 232 -4.01 2.38 -3.21
N CYS A 233 -4.42 3.58 -2.81
CA CYS A 233 -4.38 4.76 -3.67
C CYS A 233 -3.34 5.82 -3.26
N ASP A 234 -2.62 5.60 -2.17
CA ASP A 234 -1.60 6.48 -1.58
C ASP A 234 -0.18 5.98 -1.88
N GLU A 235 0.04 5.45 -3.08
CA GLU A 235 1.21 4.65 -3.40
C GLU A 235 2.44 5.46 -3.84
N GLY A 236 3.61 4.84 -3.69
CA GLY A 236 4.79 5.24 -4.45
C GLY A 236 5.50 4.06 -5.10
N PHE A 237 6.09 4.32 -6.27
CA PHE A 237 6.72 3.33 -7.12
C PHE A 237 8.14 3.77 -7.49
N GLY A 238 9.12 2.87 -7.38
CA GLY A 238 10.52 3.19 -7.70
C GLY A 238 11.12 4.28 -6.79
N GLY A 239 10.64 4.39 -5.55
CA GLY A 239 11.08 5.43 -4.61
C GLY A 239 10.55 6.83 -4.94
N ILE A 240 9.52 6.93 -5.80
CA ILE A 240 8.83 8.16 -6.17
C ILE A 240 7.36 8.03 -5.80
N MET A 241 6.87 8.97 -5.02
CA MET A 241 5.47 9.04 -4.61
C MET A 241 4.59 9.40 -5.81
N ARG A 242 3.47 8.72 -6.00
CA ARG A 242 2.51 9.00 -7.08
C ARG A 242 1.22 9.61 -6.58
N ALA A 243 0.85 9.32 -5.35
CA ALA A 243 -0.27 9.92 -4.67
C ALA A 243 -0.02 9.87 -3.15
N PRO A 244 -0.57 10.80 -2.34
CA PRO A 244 -1.27 12.02 -2.77
C PRO A 244 -0.39 13.02 -3.55
N PHE A 245 -0.99 14.08 -4.09
CA PHE A 245 -0.28 15.02 -4.94
C PHE A 245 0.58 16.01 -4.15
N PHE A 246 0.14 16.47 -2.97
CA PHE A 246 0.86 17.41 -2.10
C PHE A 246 1.42 18.61 -2.88
N GLY A 247 0.53 19.35 -3.55
CA GLY A 247 0.88 20.52 -4.35
C GLY A 247 1.45 20.23 -5.75
N ARG A 248 1.68 18.97 -6.11
CA ARG A 248 2.03 18.59 -7.49
C ARG A 248 0.81 18.66 -8.41
N ARG A 249 1.04 18.92 -9.70
CA ARG A 249 -0.02 18.90 -10.71
C ARG A 249 -0.68 17.51 -10.77
N PRO A 250 -2.02 17.42 -10.91
CA PRO A 250 -2.69 16.15 -11.13
C PRO A 250 -2.12 15.40 -12.33
N HIS A 251 -1.97 14.08 -12.20
CA HIS A 251 -1.41 13.24 -13.25
C HIS A 251 -2.04 11.85 -13.26
N LEU A 252 -2.04 11.21 -14.42
CA LEU A 252 -2.68 9.89 -14.63
C LEU A 252 -1.78 8.70 -14.29
N GLN A 253 -0.68 8.94 -13.55
CA GLN A 253 0.33 7.93 -13.20
C GLN A 253 0.12 7.32 -11.80
N SER A 254 -0.99 7.61 -11.13
CA SER A 254 -1.39 7.00 -9.84
C SER A 254 -2.54 6.00 -10.01
N ASN A 255 -2.77 5.19 -8.98
CA ASN A 255 -3.93 4.30 -8.89
C ASN A 255 -5.27 5.03 -8.92
N TYR A 256 -5.34 6.34 -8.63
CA TYR A 256 -6.56 7.12 -8.82
C TYR A 256 -7.10 6.96 -10.25
N ALA A 257 -6.25 7.13 -11.27
CA ALA A 257 -6.68 7.02 -12.67
C ALA A 257 -7.14 5.61 -13.04
N LEU A 258 -6.59 4.59 -12.37
CA LEU A 258 -7.01 3.22 -12.58
C LEU A 258 -8.35 2.92 -11.89
N VAL A 259 -8.52 3.35 -10.65
CA VAL A 259 -9.77 3.24 -9.88
C VAL A 259 -10.89 3.97 -10.61
N SER A 260 -10.68 5.22 -11.03
CA SER A 260 -11.72 5.99 -11.73
C SER A 260 -12.19 5.31 -13.01
N ARG A 261 -11.25 4.77 -13.81
CA ARG A 261 -11.59 4.01 -15.02
C ARG A 261 -12.37 2.73 -14.71
N MET A 262 -11.98 1.99 -13.67
CA MET A 262 -12.69 0.77 -13.27
C MET A 262 -14.08 1.09 -12.74
N ALA A 263 -14.22 2.11 -11.90
CA ALA A 263 -15.50 2.57 -11.36
C ALA A 263 -16.45 2.99 -12.49
N ARG A 264 -16.02 3.88 -13.41
CA ARG A 264 -16.83 4.31 -14.55
C ARG A 264 -17.26 3.14 -15.44
N LYS A 265 -16.36 2.19 -15.71
CA LYS A 265 -16.65 1.04 -16.57
C LYS A 265 -17.64 0.05 -15.97
N THR A 266 -17.67 -0.07 -14.65
CA THR A 266 -18.39 -1.15 -13.95
C THR A 266 -19.55 -0.65 -13.10
N GLY A 267 -19.70 0.67 -12.98
CA GLY A 267 -20.62 1.26 -12.01
C GLY A 267 -20.22 0.98 -10.57
N ALA A 268 -18.96 0.64 -10.29
CA ALA A 268 -18.54 0.32 -8.93
C ALA A 268 -18.58 1.54 -7.99
N LEU A 269 -19.03 1.33 -6.75
CA LEU A 269 -18.97 2.33 -5.70
C LEU A 269 -17.52 2.47 -5.23
N ILE A 270 -17.02 3.70 -5.07
CA ILE A 270 -15.69 3.92 -4.52
C ILE A 270 -15.86 4.12 -3.01
N GLN A 271 -15.29 3.23 -2.21
CA GLN A 271 -15.46 3.22 -0.75
C GLN A 271 -14.10 3.48 -0.06
N PRO A 272 -13.83 4.70 0.41
CA PRO A 272 -12.56 4.98 1.08
C PRO A 272 -12.51 4.35 2.47
N VAL A 273 -11.40 3.68 2.75
CA VAL A 273 -11.14 3.03 4.03
C VAL A 273 -9.69 3.22 4.46
N TYR A 274 -9.46 3.43 5.75
CA TYR A 274 -8.10 3.55 6.28
C TYR A 274 -8.03 3.08 7.73
N LEU A 275 -6.80 2.80 8.18
CA LEU A 275 -6.53 2.36 9.54
C LEU A 275 -5.58 3.34 10.21
N THR A 276 -5.90 3.76 11.42
CA THR A 276 -4.97 4.50 12.30
C THR A 276 -4.58 3.64 13.48
N ARG A 277 -3.37 3.84 13.99
CA ARG A 277 -2.92 3.30 15.27
C ARG A 277 -3.06 4.37 16.33
N ASP A 278 -3.83 4.06 17.37
CA ASP A 278 -4.09 4.98 18.50
C ASP A 278 -3.11 4.76 19.67
N GLY A 279 -2.23 3.75 19.55
CA GLY A 279 -1.16 3.44 20.48
C GLY A 279 -1.03 1.95 20.77
N GLY A 280 0.21 1.47 20.90
CA GLY A 280 0.48 0.03 21.10
C GLY A 280 -0.19 -0.80 20.02
N THR A 281 -1.04 -1.75 20.42
CA THR A 281 -1.84 -2.61 19.52
C THR A 281 -3.30 -2.17 19.38
N ARG A 282 -3.62 -0.91 19.67
CA ARG A 282 -4.96 -0.34 19.47
C ARG A 282 -5.03 0.38 18.13
N PHE A 283 -6.11 0.12 17.40
CA PHE A 283 -6.33 0.66 16.08
C PHE A 283 -7.75 1.20 15.95
N THR A 284 -7.93 2.12 15.03
CA THR A 284 -9.25 2.53 14.55
C THR A 284 -9.33 2.29 13.05
N PHE A 285 -10.29 1.48 12.63
CA PHE A 285 -10.69 1.30 11.23
C PHE A 285 -11.76 2.32 10.89
N HIS A 286 -11.52 3.08 9.84
CA HIS A 286 -12.42 4.12 9.36
C HIS A 286 -12.94 3.76 7.98
N ALA A 287 -14.26 3.78 7.81
CA ALA A 287 -14.92 3.85 6.52
C ALA A 287 -15.46 5.27 6.35
N LEU A 288 -15.00 5.96 5.30
CA LEU A 288 -15.49 7.29 4.96
C LEU A 288 -16.78 7.20 4.14
N PRO A 289 -17.54 8.30 3.97
CA PRO A 289 -18.62 8.32 2.99
C PRO A 289 -18.13 7.85 1.61
N PRO A 290 -18.92 7.04 0.89
CA PRO A 290 -18.54 6.61 -0.44
C PRO A 290 -18.47 7.80 -1.40
N VAL A 291 -17.67 7.63 -2.45
CA VAL A 291 -17.48 8.62 -3.51
C VAL A 291 -18.16 8.12 -4.78
N ASP A 292 -19.19 8.82 -5.21
CA ASP A 292 -19.74 8.66 -6.56
C ASP A 292 -19.04 9.63 -7.51
N LEU A 293 -18.59 9.10 -8.65
CA LEU A 293 -18.00 9.93 -9.69
C LEU A 293 -19.13 10.68 -10.42
N PRO A 294 -19.04 12.01 -10.58
CA PRO A 294 -20.01 12.77 -11.34
C PRO A 294 -20.17 12.21 -12.77
N PRO A 295 -21.38 12.32 -13.36
CA PRO A 295 -21.62 11.96 -14.76
C PRO A 295 -20.61 12.64 -15.69
N GLU A 296 -20.22 11.94 -16.75
CA GLU A 296 -19.34 12.48 -17.80
C GLU A 296 -20.08 12.57 -19.13
N ASP A 297 -19.78 13.60 -19.93
CA ASP A 297 -20.43 13.82 -21.23
C ASP A 297 -19.97 12.83 -22.29
N SER A 298 -18.73 12.34 -22.17
CA SER A 298 -18.17 11.30 -23.03
C SER A 298 -17.14 10.47 -22.29
N PRO A 299 -16.85 9.22 -22.72
CA PRO A 299 -15.97 8.31 -22.00
C PRO A 299 -14.60 8.90 -21.68
N GLY A 300 -14.31 9.08 -20.39
CA GLY A 300 -13.05 9.61 -19.89
C GLY A 300 -12.89 11.13 -19.94
N SER A 301 -13.93 11.90 -20.31
CA SER A 301 -13.84 13.36 -20.39
C SER A 301 -13.59 14.02 -19.04
N ARG A 302 -13.91 13.33 -17.93
CA ARG A 302 -13.75 13.83 -16.56
C ARG A 302 -12.63 13.15 -15.77
N LEU A 303 -11.74 12.42 -16.43
CA LEU A 303 -10.76 11.59 -15.73
C LEU A 303 -9.81 12.40 -14.83
N VAL A 304 -9.47 13.63 -15.21
CA VAL A 304 -8.61 14.51 -14.39
C VAL A 304 -9.36 14.99 -13.16
N GLU A 305 -10.62 15.36 -13.32
CA GLU A 305 -11.53 15.78 -12.25
C GLU A 305 -11.77 14.64 -11.26
N ASP A 306 -11.92 13.41 -11.75
CA ASP A 306 -12.08 12.23 -10.90
C ASP A 306 -10.85 12.01 -10.01
N ILE A 307 -9.64 12.09 -10.57
CA ILE A 307 -8.43 11.88 -9.75
C ILE A 307 -8.21 13.01 -8.75
N VAL A 308 -8.65 14.23 -9.06
CA VAL A 308 -8.63 15.37 -8.13
C VAL A 308 -9.63 15.14 -7.00
N LEU A 309 -10.84 14.66 -7.32
CA LEU A 309 -11.85 14.29 -6.33
C LEU A 309 -11.34 13.20 -5.40
N LEU A 310 -10.75 12.13 -5.93
CA LEU A 310 -10.14 11.08 -5.11
C LEU A 310 -9.00 11.64 -4.24
N ASN A 311 -8.14 12.49 -4.81
CA ASN A 311 -7.07 13.12 -4.04
C ASN A 311 -7.60 13.99 -2.89
N SER A 312 -8.70 14.72 -3.08
CA SER A 312 -9.31 15.54 -2.01
C SER A 312 -9.81 14.71 -0.82
N VAL A 313 -10.04 13.40 -1.00
CA VAL A 313 -10.39 12.48 0.08
C VAL A 313 -9.14 11.90 0.73
N VAL A 314 -8.15 11.47 -0.06
CA VAL A 314 -6.95 10.78 0.45
C VAL A 314 -5.96 11.74 1.09
N GLU A 315 -5.67 12.88 0.44
CA GLU A 315 -4.59 13.79 0.83
C GLU A 315 -4.73 14.32 2.27
N PRO A 316 -5.91 14.80 2.72
CA PRO A 316 -6.07 15.29 4.09
C PRO A 316 -5.83 14.21 5.15
N ILE A 317 -6.20 12.96 4.86
CA ILE A 317 -6.03 11.84 5.80
C ILE A 317 -4.55 11.50 5.97
N ILE A 318 -3.79 11.43 4.86
CA ILE A 318 -2.35 11.22 4.92
C ILE A 318 -1.66 12.40 5.61
N ALA A 319 -2.08 13.64 5.34
CA ALA A 319 -1.53 14.84 5.99
C ALA A 319 -1.83 14.91 7.50
N ALA A 320 -2.93 14.30 7.96
CA ALA A 320 -3.28 14.19 9.37
C ALA A 320 -2.46 13.12 10.11
N HIS A 321 -2.08 12.03 9.42
CA HIS A 321 -1.37 10.89 10.01
C HIS A 321 -0.03 10.57 9.30
N PRO A 322 0.84 11.54 9.01
CA PRO A 322 1.97 11.31 8.12
C PRO A 322 2.98 10.34 8.71
N GLY A 323 3.23 10.39 10.03
CA GLY A 323 4.12 9.47 10.73
C GLY A 323 3.69 7.99 10.65
N GLN A 324 2.43 7.69 10.35
CA GLN A 324 1.97 6.30 10.23
C GLN A 324 1.96 5.79 8.79
N TRP A 325 2.34 6.64 7.83
CA TRP A 325 2.22 6.34 6.42
C TRP A 325 3.44 5.59 5.87
N PHE A 326 3.20 4.41 5.28
CA PHE A 326 4.24 3.51 4.80
C PHE A 326 5.18 4.12 3.75
N PHE A 327 4.66 4.97 2.85
CA PHE A 327 5.41 5.54 1.73
C PHE A 327 6.05 6.90 2.02
N LEU A 328 6.08 7.34 3.29
CA LEU A 328 6.60 8.66 3.65
C LEU A 328 8.08 8.86 3.26
N ASP A 329 8.86 7.80 3.04
CA ASP A 329 10.25 7.91 2.59
C ASP A 329 10.42 7.96 1.06
N ASN A 330 9.33 7.84 0.28
CA ASN A 330 9.36 7.99 -1.18
C ASN A 330 9.41 9.46 -1.56
N ARG A 331 10.23 9.81 -2.56
CA ARG A 331 10.47 11.20 -2.92
C ARG A 331 9.21 11.85 -3.50
N ILE A 332 8.89 13.04 -3.00
CA ILE A 332 7.95 13.98 -3.63
C ILE A 332 8.76 14.81 -4.63
N VAL A 333 8.67 14.46 -5.91
CA VAL A 333 9.30 15.18 -7.03
C VAL A 333 8.27 15.42 -8.13
N PRO A 334 8.49 16.43 -9.00
CA PRO A 334 7.77 16.53 -10.26
C PRO A 334 7.86 15.21 -11.05
N LEU A 335 6.80 14.87 -11.77
CA LEU A 335 6.63 13.58 -12.46
C LEU A 335 6.74 13.66 -13.97
#